data_AF-A0A932FSW7-F1
#
_entry.id   AF-A0A932FSW7-F1
#
_cell.length_a   1.000
_cell.length_b   1.000
_cell.length_c   1.000
_cell.angle_alpha   90.00
_cell.angle_beta   90.00
_cell.angle_gamma   90.00
#
_symmetry.space_group_name_H-M   'P 1'
#
loop_
_entity.id
_entity.type
_entity.pdbx_description
1 polymer ?
#
loop_
_entity_poly.entity_id
_entity_poly.type
_entity_poly.pdbx_seq_one_letter_code
_entity_poly.pdbx_strand_id
1 'polypeptide(L)'
;MAQNGRLPLEGIRVLDFGWYVAVPLNSRALLDYGAEVIKVETLTQLDPLRTGFPQTGDMGVNSGSTYNAYNCGKMCVTLNLRHPKARELALRLVAVSDVVTDNYSPGVMEKYGLGYADLRRVKPDIIALSAPMAGLMGPLRDYRALGIGIQHLAGVGYITGHSHQPPGPIPLSYPDYTCNPYHGATAVLAALRHRRLTGKGQFIELAQYESTVNFIGPAVLDFSVNGRVAERTGNASPYRAPHGVYRCQGDDRWCAITVTSEGEWKALCQAMGRADLLEDSRFATLGSRLQHREELDREVEVWTKERAAEEVMRLLQSAGVPAGVVQTGEDMIERDPQYKARGFHLKMSHPEAGEMWYHTQAARLSKTPGRMRGRAPLLGEHNDYVYQQLLGMSEEEVNQCLVDGVLE
;
A
#
# COMPACT_ATOMS: atom_id res chain seq x y z
N MET A 1 -8.36 -28.13 -7.77
CA MET A 1 -6.94 -28.52 -7.67
C MET A 1 -6.15 -27.65 -8.64
N ALA A 2 -5.41 -26.66 -8.14
CA ALA A 2 -4.59 -25.81 -9.02
C ALA A 2 -3.43 -26.66 -9.55
N GLN A 3 -3.31 -26.77 -10.87
CA GLN A 3 -2.15 -27.40 -11.51
C GLN A 3 -0.87 -26.80 -10.92
N ASN A 4 0.12 -27.65 -10.65
CA ASN A 4 1.51 -27.30 -10.32
C ASN A 4 2.19 -26.58 -11.50
N GLY A 5 1.59 -25.51 -11.99
CA GLY A 5 2.18 -24.62 -12.98
C GLY A 5 3.09 -23.62 -12.29
N ARG A 6 4.23 -23.32 -12.92
CA ARG A 6 5.14 -22.26 -12.48
C ARG A 6 4.41 -20.95 -12.26
N LEU A 7 4.78 -20.22 -11.21
CA LEU A 7 4.25 -18.86 -10.98
C LEU A 7 4.83 -17.90 -12.03
N PRO A 8 4.14 -16.80 -12.38
CA PRO A 8 4.49 -16.01 -13.56
C PRO A 8 5.81 -15.24 -13.41
N LEU A 9 6.29 -15.01 -12.19
CA LEU A 9 7.59 -14.41 -11.88
C LEU A 9 8.57 -15.41 -11.25
N GLU A 10 8.29 -16.72 -11.34
CA GLU A 10 9.25 -17.74 -10.93
C GLU A 10 10.55 -17.61 -11.75
N GLY A 11 11.68 -17.65 -11.06
CA GLY A 11 13.00 -17.42 -11.65
C GLY A 11 13.42 -15.95 -11.71
N ILE A 12 12.58 -15.01 -11.26
CA ILE A 12 12.98 -13.61 -11.02
C ILE A 12 13.44 -13.46 -9.58
N ARG A 13 14.63 -12.87 -9.37
CA ARG A 13 15.17 -12.53 -8.05
C ARG A 13 15.27 -11.02 -7.84
N VAL A 14 14.76 -10.55 -6.70
CA VAL A 14 14.81 -9.15 -6.27
C VAL A 14 15.71 -9.02 -5.04
N LEU A 15 16.71 -8.15 -5.13
CA LEU A 15 17.52 -7.72 -4.00
C LEU A 15 16.95 -6.41 -3.45
N ASP A 16 16.34 -6.48 -2.28
CA ASP A 16 15.53 -5.41 -1.69
C ASP A 16 16.27 -4.72 -0.54
N PHE A 17 16.68 -3.48 -0.77
CA PHE A 17 17.26 -2.58 0.26
C PHE A 17 16.20 -1.64 0.86
N GLY A 18 14.95 -1.72 0.43
CA GLY A 18 13.90 -0.80 0.82
C GLY A 18 13.52 -0.92 2.29
N TRP A 19 13.26 0.22 2.91
CA TRP A 19 12.79 0.33 4.29
C TRP A 19 11.34 0.81 4.36
N TYR A 20 10.74 0.66 5.54
CA TYR A 20 9.36 1.06 5.80
C TYR A 20 8.39 0.31 4.87
N VAL A 21 7.62 1.03 4.06
CA VAL A 21 6.41 0.50 3.44
C VAL A 21 6.49 0.47 1.92
N ALA A 22 6.80 1.59 1.27
CA ALA A 22 6.63 1.75 -0.18
C ALA A 22 7.37 0.68 -1.02
N VAL A 23 8.68 0.56 -0.84
CA VAL A 23 9.48 -0.44 -1.58
C VAL A 23 9.30 -1.86 -1.03
N PRO A 24 9.17 -2.07 0.29
CA PRO A 24 8.84 -3.40 0.79
C PRO A 24 7.53 -3.97 0.23
N LEU A 25 6.48 -3.16 0.06
CA LEU A 25 5.25 -3.57 -0.62
C LEU A 25 5.42 -3.72 -2.13
N ASN A 26 6.31 -2.93 -2.75
CA ASN A 26 6.65 -3.06 -4.17
C ASN A 26 7.22 -4.46 -4.47
N SER A 27 8.26 -4.87 -3.74
CA SER A 27 8.89 -6.17 -3.94
C SER A 27 7.97 -7.31 -3.50
N ARG A 28 7.12 -7.09 -2.48
CA ARG A 28 6.08 -8.04 -2.08
C ARG A 28 5.06 -8.28 -3.21
N ALA A 29 4.67 -7.25 -3.94
CA ALA A 29 3.77 -7.42 -5.09
C ALA A 29 4.36 -8.34 -6.17
N LEU A 30 5.68 -8.34 -6.36
CA LEU A 30 6.37 -9.27 -7.27
C LEU A 30 6.49 -10.68 -6.66
N LEU A 31 6.81 -10.75 -5.37
CA LEU A 31 6.92 -12.01 -4.61
C LEU A 31 5.64 -12.83 -4.66
N ASP A 32 4.51 -12.15 -4.50
CA ASP A 32 3.18 -12.73 -4.52
C ASP A 32 2.85 -13.49 -5.81
N TYR A 33 3.55 -13.15 -6.88
CA TYR A 33 3.45 -13.79 -8.19
C TYR A 33 4.69 -14.61 -8.56
N GLY A 34 5.52 -14.97 -7.59
CA GLY A 34 6.55 -15.99 -7.72
C GLY A 34 8.00 -15.51 -7.69
N ALA A 35 8.24 -14.19 -7.62
CA ALA A 35 9.60 -13.68 -7.49
C ALA A 35 10.22 -14.11 -6.15
N GLU A 36 11.50 -14.42 -6.16
CA GLU A 36 12.31 -14.60 -4.97
C GLU A 36 12.79 -13.22 -4.50
N VAL A 37 12.54 -12.84 -3.24
CA VAL A 37 12.95 -11.53 -2.72
C VAL A 37 13.88 -11.72 -1.53
N ILE A 38 15.09 -11.18 -1.65
CA ILE A 38 16.11 -11.13 -0.60
C ILE A 38 16.11 -9.71 -0.05
N LYS A 39 15.58 -9.53 1.16
CA LYS A 39 15.70 -8.27 1.90
C LYS A 39 17.05 -8.21 2.60
N VAL A 40 17.77 -7.11 2.40
CA VAL A 40 19.06 -6.86 3.03
C VAL A 40 18.88 -5.92 4.20
N GLU A 41 19.30 -6.35 5.39
CA GLU A 41 19.16 -5.59 6.63
C GLU A 41 20.44 -5.59 7.46
N THR A 42 20.49 -4.79 8.50
CA THR A 42 21.65 -4.71 9.41
C THR A 42 21.19 -4.46 10.84
N LEU A 43 21.90 -5.05 11.80
CA LEU A 43 21.74 -4.78 13.22
C LEU A 43 22.20 -3.36 13.59
N THR A 44 23.10 -2.76 12.82
CA THR A 44 23.55 -1.37 13.05
C THR A 44 22.46 -0.33 12.80
N GLN A 45 21.50 -0.64 11.92
CA GLN A 45 20.38 0.22 11.59
C GLN A 45 19.21 -0.61 11.06
N LEU A 46 18.34 -1.01 11.99
CA LEU A 46 17.15 -1.81 11.67
C LEU A 46 16.14 -1.01 10.86
N ASP A 47 15.38 -1.71 10.01
CA ASP A 47 14.14 -1.18 9.46
C ASP A 47 13.22 -0.80 10.65
N PRO A 48 12.81 0.47 10.80
CA PRO A 48 12.07 0.91 11.99
C PRO A 48 10.74 0.19 12.21
N LEU A 49 10.19 -0.47 11.18
CA LEU A 49 9.00 -1.29 11.33
C LEU A 49 9.22 -2.60 12.10
N ARG A 50 10.46 -3.09 12.22
CA ARG A 50 10.80 -4.32 12.96
C ARG A 50 10.38 -4.27 14.42
N THR A 51 10.42 -3.08 14.99
CA THR A 51 9.97 -2.77 16.35
C THR A 51 8.84 -1.73 16.34
N GLY A 52 8.15 -1.56 15.21
CA GLY A 52 7.03 -0.64 15.09
C GLY A 52 5.75 -1.23 15.68
N PHE A 53 4.84 -0.37 16.15
CA PHE A 53 3.51 -0.81 16.60
C PHE A 53 2.55 -1.02 15.40
N PRO A 54 1.53 -1.87 15.55
CA PRO A 54 1.27 -2.73 16.71
C PRO A 54 2.30 -3.86 16.83
N GLN A 55 2.52 -4.33 18.06
CA GLN A 55 3.37 -5.48 18.34
C GLN A 55 2.54 -6.60 18.96
N THR A 56 2.86 -7.83 18.60
CA THR A 56 2.25 -9.05 19.12
C THR A 56 3.35 -10.01 19.54
N GLY A 57 3.10 -10.86 20.54
CA GLY A 57 4.14 -11.74 21.10
C GLY A 57 5.11 -11.02 22.03
N ASP A 58 6.32 -11.56 22.16
CA ASP A 58 7.36 -10.96 23.00
C ASP A 58 8.01 -9.77 22.26
N MET A 59 8.17 -8.66 22.97
CA MET A 59 8.74 -7.43 22.41
C MET A 59 10.18 -7.70 21.96
N GLY A 60 10.45 -7.57 20.67
CA GLY A 60 11.75 -7.92 20.08
C GLY A 60 11.91 -7.43 18.64
N VAL A 61 13.06 -7.71 18.03
CA VAL A 61 13.42 -7.25 16.67
C VAL A 61 12.53 -7.83 15.56
N ASN A 62 11.72 -8.85 15.86
CA ASN A 62 10.78 -9.46 14.92
C ASN A 62 9.31 -9.31 15.35
N SER A 63 9.02 -8.45 16.34
CA SER A 63 7.68 -8.29 16.94
C SER A 63 6.77 -7.29 16.22
N GLY A 64 7.33 -6.44 15.35
CA GLY A 64 6.58 -5.42 14.62
C GLY A 64 5.62 -6.02 13.60
N SER A 65 4.31 -5.93 13.87
CA SER A 65 3.27 -6.49 13.01
C SER A 65 3.28 -5.87 11.61
N THR A 66 3.55 -4.56 11.53
CA THR A 66 3.62 -3.84 10.25
C THR A 66 4.76 -4.37 9.37
N TYR A 67 5.95 -4.61 9.95
CA TYR A 67 7.04 -5.27 9.24
C TYR A 67 6.63 -6.67 8.78
N ASN A 68 6.04 -7.44 9.69
CA ASN A 68 5.67 -8.82 9.43
C ASN A 68 4.64 -8.93 8.30
N ALA A 69 3.64 -8.04 8.28
CA ALA A 69 2.63 -8.01 7.23
C ALA A 69 3.21 -7.74 5.83
N TYR A 70 4.20 -6.85 5.70
CA TYR A 70 4.70 -6.38 4.40
C TYR A 70 5.90 -7.16 3.88
N ASN A 71 6.65 -7.80 4.79
CA ASN A 71 7.80 -8.63 4.44
C ASN A 71 7.48 -10.13 4.52
N CYS A 72 6.21 -10.50 4.67
CA CYS A 72 5.80 -11.88 4.61
C CYS A 72 6.30 -12.58 3.34
N GLY A 73 6.77 -13.82 3.47
CA GLY A 73 7.32 -14.64 2.40
C GLY A 73 8.68 -14.22 1.85
N LYS A 74 9.23 -13.06 2.24
CA LYS A 74 10.58 -12.66 1.84
C LYS A 74 11.62 -13.49 2.56
N MET A 75 12.81 -13.54 2.00
CA MET A 75 14.01 -13.95 2.71
C MET A 75 14.68 -12.71 3.30
N CYS A 76 15.39 -12.88 4.41
CA CYS A 76 16.16 -11.81 5.04
C CYS A 76 17.58 -12.27 5.27
N VAL A 77 18.52 -11.41 4.88
CA VAL A 77 19.94 -11.56 5.21
C VAL A 77 20.45 -10.34 5.94
N THR A 78 21.48 -10.53 6.76
CA THR A 78 22.19 -9.42 7.39
C THR A 78 23.40 -9.03 6.55
N LEU A 79 23.63 -7.74 6.37
CA LEU A 79 24.79 -7.16 5.70
C LEU A 79 25.01 -5.73 6.19
N ASN A 80 26.09 -5.52 6.94
CA ASN A 80 26.45 -4.20 7.43
C ASN A 80 27.08 -3.38 6.29
N LEU A 81 26.26 -2.61 5.55
CA LEU A 81 26.71 -1.79 4.42
C LEU A 81 27.76 -0.71 4.78
N ARG A 82 27.98 -0.42 6.07
CA ARG A 82 29.05 0.49 6.52
C ARG A 82 30.41 -0.19 6.59
N HIS A 83 30.46 -1.52 6.61
CA HIS A 83 31.71 -2.26 6.66
C HIS A 83 32.43 -2.19 5.29
N PRO A 84 33.76 -1.95 5.23
CA PRO A 84 34.50 -1.81 3.97
C PRO A 84 34.37 -2.98 2.99
N LYS A 85 34.23 -4.21 3.50
CA LYS A 85 34.03 -5.43 2.70
C LYS A 85 32.57 -5.64 2.21
N ALA A 86 31.59 -4.91 2.75
CA ALA A 86 30.19 -5.15 2.44
C ALA A 86 29.82 -4.84 0.99
N ARG A 87 30.48 -3.84 0.37
CA ARG A 87 30.27 -3.51 -1.04
C ARG A 87 30.53 -4.70 -1.95
N GLU A 88 31.64 -5.41 -1.74
CA GLU A 88 32.00 -6.56 -2.57
C GLU A 88 30.94 -7.66 -2.47
N LEU A 89 30.49 -7.97 -1.25
CA LEU A 89 29.47 -8.97 -1.01
C LEU A 89 28.10 -8.57 -1.56
N ALA A 90 27.71 -7.29 -1.42
CA ALA A 90 26.50 -6.76 -2.03
C ALA A 90 26.54 -6.88 -3.56
N LEU A 91 27.68 -6.61 -4.20
CA LEU A 91 27.83 -6.79 -5.64
C LEU A 91 27.77 -8.26 -6.08
N ARG A 92 28.22 -9.21 -5.24
CA ARG A 92 28.00 -10.65 -5.50
C ARG A 92 26.51 -11.00 -5.48
N LEU A 93 25.73 -10.45 -4.55
CA LEU A 93 24.27 -10.60 -4.52
C LEU A 93 23.60 -9.99 -5.77
N VAL A 94 24.09 -8.83 -6.23
CA VAL A 94 23.61 -8.19 -7.46
C VAL A 94 23.86 -9.07 -8.68
N ALA A 95 25.01 -9.74 -8.77
CA ALA A 95 25.37 -10.59 -9.90
C ALA A 95 24.35 -11.73 -10.14
N VAL A 96 23.77 -12.25 -9.06
CA VAL A 96 22.78 -13.35 -9.09
C VAL A 96 21.33 -12.87 -9.07
N SER A 97 21.08 -11.56 -9.02
CA SER A 97 19.73 -10.97 -8.92
C SER A 97 19.29 -10.32 -10.21
N ASP A 98 17.98 -10.22 -10.46
CA ASP A 98 17.40 -9.60 -11.66
C ASP A 98 17.02 -8.14 -11.46
N VAL A 99 16.61 -7.81 -10.24
CA VAL A 99 16.11 -6.51 -9.85
C VAL A 99 16.78 -6.09 -8.54
N VAL A 100 17.19 -4.82 -8.43
CA VAL A 100 17.62 -4.18 -7.19
C VAL A 100 16.62 -3.07 -6.86
N THR A 101 16.14 -2.99 -5.63
CA THR A 101 15.17 -1.97 -5.21
C THR A 101 15.62 -1.21 -3.98
N ASP A 102 15.47 0.12 -3.99
CA ASP A 102 15.71 0.98 -2.83
C ASP A 102 14.73 2.17 -2.77
N ASN A 103 14.55 2.74 -1.58
CA ASN A 103 13.86 4.03 -1.36
C ASN A 103 14.71 4.97 -0.50
N TYR A 104 16.03 4.90 -0.63
CA TYR A 104 16.91 5.78 0.12
C TYR A 104 16.87 7.21 -0.42
N SER A 105 17.37 8.15 0.38
CA SER A 105 17.61 9.50 -0.13
C SER A 105 18.62 9.48 -1.29
N PRO A 106 18.54 10.42 -2.25
CA PRO A 106 19.48 10.46 -3.36
C PRO A 106 20.95 10.46 -2.89
N GLY A 107 21.80 9.69 -3.58
CA GLY A 107 23.23 9.59 -3.26
C GLY A 107 23.58 8.53 -2.21
N VAL A 108 22.61 7.92 -1.51
CA VAL A 108 22.91 6.91 -0.47
C VAL A 108 23.45 5.62 -1.09
N MET A 109 22.80 5.10 -2.15
CA MET A 109 23.29 3.92 -2.85
C MET A 109 24.67 4.15 -3.49
N GLU A 110 24.90 5.35 -4.04
CA GLU A 110 26.20 5.76 -4.59
C GLU A 110 27.30 5.79 -3.52
N LYS A 111 26.99 6.26 -2.30
CA LYS A 111 27.94 6.25 -1.17
C LYS A 111 28.36 4.83 -0.76
N TYR A 112 27.48 3.86 -0.91
CA TYR A 112 27.81 2.45 -0.71
C TYR A 112 28.50 1.80 -1.93
N GLY A 113 28.69 2.57 -3.02
CA GLY A 113 29.23 2.05 -4.28
C GLY A 113 28.31 1.04 -4.95
N LEU A 114 27.00 1.22 -4.74
CA LEU A 114 25.88 0.41 -5.26
C LEU A 114 24.94 1.24 -6.16
N GLY A 115 25.42 2.38 -6.68
CA GLY A 115 24.66 3.16 -7.66
C GLY A 115 24.47 2.39 -8.97
N TYR A 116 23.51 2.80 -9.80
CA TYR A 116 23.14 2.05 -11.01
C TYR A 116 24.33 1.75 -11.95
N ALA A 117 25.27 2.69 -12.07
CA ALA A 117 26.49 2.49 -12.85
C ALA A 117 27.36 1.34 -12.32
N ASP A 118 27.46 1.17 -11.00
CA ASP A 118 28.17 0.07 -10.36
C ASP A 118 27.43 -1.26 -10.53
N LEU A 119 26.11 -1.27 -10.33
CA LEU A 119 25.28 -2.45 -10.54
C LEU A 119 25.42 -2.99 -11.97
N ARG A 120 25.36 -2.09 -12.97
CA ARG A 120 25.46 -2.45 -14.39
C ARG A 120 26.83 -2.99 -14.79
N ARG A 121 27.91 -2.60 -14.10
CA ARG A 121 29.25 -3.16 -14.35
C ARG A 121 29.32 -4.64 -14.01
N VAL A 122 28.62 -5.05 -12.96
CA VAL A 122 28.58 -6.45 -12.51
C VAL A 122 27.54 -7.25 -13.30
N LYS A 123 26.37 -6.66 -13.53
CA LYS A 123 25.28 -7.30 -14.27
C LYS A 123 24.71 -6.33 -15.33
N PRO A 124 25.15 -6.40 -16.59
CA PRO A 124 24.76 -5.45 -17.65
C PRO A 124 23.25 -5.38 -17.93
N ASP A 125 22.51 -6.44 -17.62
CA ASP A 125 21.06 -6.55 -17.81
C ASP A 125 20.25 -6.30 -16.53
N ILE A 126 20.86 -5.77 -15.48
CA ILE A 126 20.19 -5.47 -14.20
C ILE A 126 19.10 -4.41 -14.36
N ILE A 127 17.97 -4.63 -13.69
CA ILE A 127 16.94 -3.62 -13.49
C ILE A 127 17.13 -3.03 -12.09
N ALA A 128 17.16 -1.71 -11.97
CA ALA A 128 17.26 -1.05 -10.67
C ALA A 128 16.13 -0.05 -10.50
N LEU A 129 15.40 -0.14 -9.39
CA LEU A 129 14.37 0.81 -8.99
C LEU A 129 14.89 1.61 -7.79
N SER A 130 14.97 2.93 -7.93
CA SER A 130 15.14 3.84 -6.80
C SER A 130 13.90 4.71 -6.66
N ALA A 131 13.34 4.74 -5.46
CA ALA A 131 12.10 5.44 -5.15
C ALA A 131 12.30 6.55 -4.09
N PRO A 132 13.08 7.61 -4.37
CA PRO A 132 13.22 8.74 -3.46
C PRO A 132 11.92 9.56 -3.37
N MET A 133 11.83 10.39 -2.33
CA MET A 133 10.68 11.24 -2.05
C MET A 133 10.26 12.12 -3.25
N ALA A 134 11.22 12.90 -3.78
CA ALA A 134 10.98 13.91 -4.83
C ALA A 134 11.72 13.66 -6.15
N GLY A 135 12.26 12.46 -6.35
CA GLY A 135 13.15 12.17 -7.48
C GLY A 135 14.62 12.47 -7.19
N LEU A 136 15.45 12.31 -8.21
CA LEU A 136 16.91 12.42 -8.18
C LEU A 136 17.41 13.78 -8.68
N MET A 137 16.49 14.67 -9.09
CA MET A 137 16.78 16.01 -9.61
C MET A 137 15.79 17.06 -9.07
N GLY A 138 16.08 18.33 -9.36
CA GLY A 138 15.23 19.45 -8.96
C GLY A 138 15.47 19.98 -7.54
N PRO A 139 14.77 21.04 -7.14
CA PRO A 139 15.01 21.75 -5.88
C PRO A 139 14.69 20.92 -4.62
N LEU A 140 13.85 19.89 -4.76
CA LEU A 140 13.44 19.02 -3.65
C LEU A 140 14.25 17.71 -3.59
N ARG A 141 15.26 17.54 -4.45
CA ARG A 141 16.09 16.32 -4.52
C ARG A 141 16.58 15.84 -3.15
N ASP A 142 17.16 16.74 -2.37
CA ASP A 142 17.78 16.37 -1.09
C ASP A 142 16.80 16.39 0.11
N TYR A 143 15.50 16.64 -0.13
CA TYR A 143 14.48 16.61 0.90
C TYR A 143 14.08 15.18 1.26
N ARG A 144 13.82 14.98 2.56
CA ARG A 144 13.34 13.70 3.11
C ARG A 144 11.92 13.89 3.62
N ALA A 145 11.04 12.95 3.28
CA ALA A 145 9.72 12.85 3.86
C ALA A 145 9.29 11.39 3.94
N LEU A 146 8.39 11.10 4.89
CA LEU A 146 7.63 9.87 4.97
C LEU A 146 6.24 10.08 4.34
N GLY A 147 5.45 9.03 4.16
CA GLY A 147 4.19 9.07 3.40
C GLY A 147 3.24 10.23 3.74
N ILE A 148 3.09 10.62 5.01
CA ILE A 148 2.26 11.79 5.39
C ILE A 148 2.82 13.10 4.82
N GLY A 149 4.15 13.31 4.89
CA GLY A 149 4.77 14.49 4.32
C GLY A 149 4.64 14.52 2.79
N ILE A 150 4.80 13.35 2.14
CA ILE A 150 4.60 13.19 0.69
C ILE A 150 3.15 13.51 0.33
N GLN A 151 2.19 13.03 1.13
CA GLN A 151 0.77 13.28 0.93
C GLN A 151 0.44 14.78 0.92
N HIS A 152 1.01 15.55 1.85
CA HIS A 152 0.80 17.00 1.88
C HIS A 152 1.47 17.70 0.70
N LEU A 153 2.72 17.32 0.38
CA LEU A 153 3.44 17.90 -0.75
C LEU A 153 2.73 17.64 -2.08
N ALA A 154 2.10 16.47 -2.22
CA ALA A 154 1.32 16.10 -3.41
C ALA A 154 -0.10 16.68 -3.43
N GLY A 155 -0.50 17.52 -2.47
CA GLY A 155 -1.80 18.21 -2.46
C GLY A 155 -2.99 17.38 -1.94
N VAL A 156 -2.81 16.08 -1.66
CA VAL A 156 -3.88 15.20 -1.15
C VAL A 156 -4.42 15.70 0.19
N GLY A 157 -3.52 16.16 1.08
CA GLY A 157 -3.92 16.69 2.38
C GLY A 157 -4.73 18.00 2.29
N TYR A 158 -4.58 18.77 1.21
CA TYR A 158 -5.34 20.01 1.01
C TYR A 158 -6.83 19.75 0.76
N ILE A 159 -7.15 18.69 0.03
CA ILE A 159 -8.53 18.34 -0.38
C ILE A 159 -9.21 17.33 0.57
N THR A 160 -8.48 16.83 1.58
CA THR A 160 -8.98 15.83 2.52
C THR A 160 -9.50 16.49 3.80
N GLY A 161 -10.67 16.05 4.28
CA GLY A 161 -11.28 16.50 5.54
C GLY A 161 -12.54 17.33 5.33
N HIS A 162 -13.07 17.88 6.43
CA HIS A 162 -14.24 18.76 6.39
C HIS A 162 -13.84 20.21 6.08
N SER A 163 -14.73 20.96 5.42
CA SER A 163 -14.49 22.35 5.01
C SER A 163 -14.15 23.29 6.16
N HIS A 164 -14.74 23.07 7.34
CA HIS A 164 -14.54 23.87 8.55
C HIS A 164 -13.29 23.46 9.36
N GLN A 165 -12.53 22.46 8.90
CA GLN A 165 -11.31 21.99 9.53
C GLN A 165 -10.09 22.42 8.71
N PRO A 166 -8.91 22.59 9.36
CA PRO A 166 -7.67 22.77 8.63
C PRO A 166 -7.38 21.56 7.72
N PRO A 167 -6.61 21.72 6.63
CA PRO A 167 -6.10 20.60 5.85
C PRO A 167 -5.47 19.52 6.73
N GLY A 168 -5.87 18.27 6.52
CA GLY A 168 -5.41 17.12 7.28
C GLY A 168 -5.00 15.98 6.36
N PRO A 169 -4.10 15.10 6.79
CA PRO A 169 -3.79 13.90 6.03
C PRO A 169 -4.96 12.93 6.11
N ILE A 170 -4.96 11.98 5.18
CA ILE A 170 -5.64 10.70 5.38
C ILE A 170 -4.83 10.05 6.51
N PRO A 171 -5.45 9.47 7.55
CA PRO A 171 -4.75 9.08 8.79
C PRO A 171 -3.89 7.80 8.65
N LEU A 172 -3.13 7.70 7.56
CA LEU A 172 -2.13 6.69 7.26
C LEU A 172 -1.11 7.29 6.27
N SER A 173 0.04 6.64 6.09
CA SER A 173 0.98 6.97 5.01
C SER A 173 0.40 6.61 3.64
N TYR A 174 -0.70 7.24 3.24
CA TYR A 174 -1.50 6.94 2.06
C TYR A 174 -0.70 6.56 0.82
N PRO A 175 0.30 7.35 0.38
CA PRO A 175 1.03 7.01 -0.85
C PRO A 175 1.90 5.76 -0.72
N ASP A 176 2.35 5.42 0.48
CA ASP A 176 3.16 4.23 0.74
C ASP A 176 2.31 2.95 0.67
N TYR A 177 1.00 3.04 0.89
CA TYR A 177 0.07 1.91 0.85
C TYR A 177 -0.70 1.77 -0.47
N THR A 178 -0.66 2.79 -1.34
CA THR A 178 -1.60 2.88 -2.48
C THR A 178 -0.92 3.06 -3.83
N CYS A 179 -0.19 4.15 -4.06
CA CYS A 179 0.34 4.46 -5.39
C CYS A 179 1.77 3.96 -5.57
N ASN A 180 2.65 4.28 -4.62
CA ASN A 180 4.09 4.09 -4.77
C ASN A 180 4.50 2.63 -4.96
N PRO A 181 4.03 1.66 -4.16
CA PRO A 181 4.38 0.27 -4.34
C PRO A 181 4.01 -0.25 -5.74
N TYR A 182 2.82 0.10 -6.21
CA TYR A 182 2.20 -0.53 -7.38
C TYR A 182 2.58 0.16 -8.69
N HIS A 183 2.84 1.47 -8.69
CA HIS A 183 3.50 2.13 -9.81
C HIS A 183 4.92 1.59 -9.99
N GLY A 184 5.67 1.43 -8.90
CA GLY A 184 6.98 0.77 -8.94
C GLY A 184 6.90 -0.66 -9.49
N ALA A 185 5.88 -1.43 -9.10
CA ALA A 185 5.79 -2.84 -9.46
C ALA A 185 5.44 -2.97 -10.94
N THR A 186 4.55 -2.09 -11.41
CA THR A 186 4.21 -1.94 -12.83
C THR A 186 5.43 -1.57 -13.66
N ALA A 187 6.25 -0.62 -13.18
CA ALA A 187 7.48 -0.23 -13.87
C ALA A 187 8.51 -1.37 -13.92
N VAL A 188 8.68 -2.13 -12.84
CA VAL A 188 9.55 -3.33 -12.82
C VAL A 188 9.04 -4.39 -13.81
N LEU A 189 7.73 -4.65 -13.87
CA LEU A 189 7.16 -5.58 -14.86
C LEU A 189 7.39 -5.12 -16.30
N ALA A 190 7.24 -3.81 -16.56
CA ALA A 190 7.55 -3.24 -17.87
C ALA A 190 9.04 -3.38 -18.20
N ALA A 191 9.92 -3.18 -17.22
CA ALA A 191 11.37 -3.34 -17.39
C ALA A 191 11.78 -4.80 -17.62
N LEU A 192 11.18 -5.75 -16.91
CA LEU A 192 11.37 -7.18 -17.14
C LEU A 192 10.94 -7.57 -18.55
N ARG A 193 9.82 -7.02 -19.05
CA ARG A 193 9.38 -7.21 -20.43
C ARG A 193 10.37 -6.60 -21.43
N HIS A 194 10.87 -5.39 -21.19
CA HIS A 194 11.90 -4.76 -22.01
C HIS A 194 13.17 -5.60 -22.08
N ARG A 195 13.65 -6.09 -20.93
CA ARG A 195 14.81 -6.98 -20.85
C ARG A 195 14.61 -8.27 -21.61
N ARG A 196 13.43 -8.89 -21.51
CA ARG A 196 13.10 -10.11 -22.27
C ARG A 196 13.16 -9.88 -23.80
N LEU A 197 12.77 -8.70 -24.26
CA LEU A 197 12.74 -8.38 -25.69
C LEU A 197 14.10 -7.95 -26.24
N THR A 198 14.96 -7.34 -25.41
CA THR A 198 16.18 -6.66 -25.87
C THR A 198 17.47 -7.21 -25.29
N GLY A 199 17.39 -8.03 -24.24
CA GLY A 199 18.53 -8.44 -23.41
C GLY A 199 19.07 -7.35 -22.50
N LYS A 200 18.44 -6.16 -22.41
CA LYS A 200 18.97 -5.01 -21.66
C LYS A 200 18.11 -4.68 -20.45
N GLY A 201 18.77 -4.44 -19.32
CA GLY A 201 18.14 -3.88 -18.12
C GLY A 201 17.93 -2.37 -18.24
N GLN A 202 17.38 -1.75 -17.20
CA GLN A 202 17.20 -0.31 -17.14
C GLN A 202 17.11 0.21 -15.71
N PHE A 203 17.38 1.51 -15.57
CA PHE A 203 17.15 2.23 -14.33
C PHE A 203 15.72 2.78 -14.32
N ILE A 204 15.03 2.62 -13.19
CA ILE A 204 13.70 3.12 -12.93
C ILE A 204 13.83 4.11 -11.78
N GLU A 205 13.51 5.36 -12.06
CA GLU A 205 13.32 6.39 -11.05
C GLU A 205 11.82 6.53 -10.76
N LEU A 206 11.46 6.44 -9.49
CA LEU A 206 10.09 6.67 -9.03
C LEU A 206 10.08 7.78 -7.98
N ALA A 207 9.85 9.02 -8.41
CA ALA A 207 9.55 10.10 -7.48
C ALA A 207 8.20 9.81 -6.79
N GLN A 208 8.26 9.55 -5.48
CA GLN A 208 7.08 9.13 -4.71
C GLN A 208 5.96 10.19 -4.73
N TYR A 209 6.30 11.48 -4.70
CA TYR A 209 5.28 12.54 -4.76
C TYR A 209 4.58 12.62 -6.13
N GLU A 210 5.29 12.41 -7.25
CA GLU A 210 4.68 12.40 -8.60
C GLU A 210 3.71 11.22 -8.76
N SER A 211 4.13 10.06 -8.26
CA SER A 211 3.27 8.87 -8.16
C SER A 211 2.01 9.14 -7.33
N THR A 212 2.12 9.96 -6.28
CA THR A 212 0.99 10.35 -5.42
C THR A 212 0.02 11.30 -6.11
N VAL A 213 0.52 12.29 -6.85
CA VAL A 213 -0.32 13.29 -7.56
C VAL A 213 -1.29 12.63 -8.55
N ASN A 214 -0.91 11.48 -9.13
CA ASN A 214 -1.78 10.74 -10.07
C ASN A 214 -3.15 10.38 -9.46
N PHE A 215 -3.25 10.25 -8.13
CA PHE A 215 -4.51 9.93 -7.45
C PHE A 215 -5.43 11.13 -7.20
N ILE A 216 -4.95 12.35 -7.47
CA ILE A 216 -5.75 13.58 -7.39
C ILE A 216 -5.83 14.31 -8.75
N GLY A 217 -5.61 13.58 -9.84
CA GLY A 217 -5.67 14.12 -11.21
C GLY A 217 -6.90 15.00 -11.51
N PRO A 218 -8.13 14.63 -11.08
CA PRO A 218 -9.29 15.50 -11.24
C PRO A 218 -9.15 16.89 -10.62
N ALA A 219 -8.46 17.05 -9.49
CA ALA A 219 -8.23 18.36 -8.86
C ALA A 219 -7.28 19.22 -9.70
N VAL A 220 -6.22 18.61 -10.26
CA VAL A 220 -5.30 19.29 -11.18
C VAL A 220 -6.05 19.72 -12.45
N LEU A 221 -6.90 18.83 -12.98
CA LEU A 221 -7.69 19.11 -14.17
C LEU A 221 -8.71 20.24 -13.95
N ASP A 222 -9.42 20.24 -12.83
CA ASP A 222 -10.43 21.27 -12.54
C ASP A 222 -9.80 22.67 -12.48
N PHE A 223 -8.61 22.79 -11.90
CA PHE A 223 -7.86 24.04 -11.95
C PHE A 223 -7.39 24.37 -13.37
N SER A 224 -6.80 23.41 -14.09
CA SER A 224 -6.24 23.65 -15.42
C SER A 224 -7.27 24.05 -16.47
N VAL A 225 -8.49 23.51 -16.40
CA VAL A 225 -9.56 23.74 -17.38
C VAL A 225 -10.50 24.85 -16.93
N ASN A 226 -10.84 24.91 -15.64
CA ASN A 226 -11.90 25.78 -15.13
C ASN A 226 -11.40 26.87 -14.17
N GLY A 227 -10.12 26.89 -13.81
CA GLY A 227 -9.57 27.83 -12.83
C GLY A 227 -10.08 27.61 -11.40
N ARG A 228 -10.74 26.49 -11.12
CA ARG A 228 -11.30 26.18 -9.80
C ARG A 228 -10.31 25.39 -8.95
N VAL A 229 -10.11 25.86 -7.73
CA VAL A 229 -9.33 25.13 -6.72
C VAL A 229 -10.25 24.13 -6.04
N ALA A 230 -9.85 22.86 -6.02
CA ALA A 230 -10.59 21.81 -5.32
C ALA A 230 -10.48 22.01 -3.80
N GLU A 231 -11.61 21.94 -3.10
CA GLU A 231 -11.71 22.21 -1.66
C GLU A 231 -12.15 20.97 -0.87
N ARG A 232 -11.94 21.03 0.45
CA ARG A 232 -12.42 20.02 1.41
C ARG A 232 -13.94 20.06 1.50
N THR A 233 -14.58 18.92 1.28
CA THR A 233 -16.05 18.80 1.30
C THR A 233 -16.57 17.72 2.26
N GLY A 234 -15.70 17.12 3.07
CA GLY A 234 -16.04 15.98 3.91
C GLY A 234 -16.53 14.81 3.05
N ASN A 235 -17.66 14.21 3.43
CA ASN A 235 -18.29 13.12 2.69
C ASN A 235 -19.30 13.59 1.61
N ALA A 236 -19.44 14.91 1.42
CA ALA A 236 -20.44 15.47 0.54
C ALA A 236 -20.00 15.42 -0.94
N SER A 237 -20.97 15.54 -1.85
CA SER A 237 -20.72 15.65 -3.29
C SER A 237 -21.21 16.99 -3.83
N PRO A 238 -20.47 17.70 -4.69
CA PRO A 238 -20.98 18.92 -5.32
C PRO A 238 -22.14 18.67 -6.29
N TYR A 239 -22.38 17.41 -6.69
CA TYR A 239 -23.33 17.07 -7.75
C TYR A 239 -24.46 16.13 -7.31
N ARG A 240 -24.47 15.68 -6.04
CA ARG A 240 -25.39 14.65 -5.54
C ARG A 240 -25.89 15.00 -4.15
N ALA A 241 -27.17 14.72 -3.91
CA ALA A 241 -27.81 14.87 -2.60
C ALA A 241 -29.05 13.94 -2.50
N PRO A 242 -29.15 13.10 -1.45
CA PRO A 242 -28.14 12.88 -0.41
C PRO A 242 -26.90 12.12 -0.93
N HIS A 243 -25.73 12.45 -0.37
CA HIS A 243 -24.46 11.77 -0.60
C HIS A 243 -23.57 12.00 0.62
N GLY A 244 -23.44 10.98 1.47
CA GLY A 244 -22.78 11.15 2.75
C GLY A 244 -22.63 9.86 3.55
N VAL A 245 -22.20 10.03 4.79
CA VAL A 245 -22.04 8.98 5.79
C VAL A 245 -22.89 9.37 6.99
N TYR A 246 -23.85 8.51 7.34
CA TYR A 246 -24.91 8.82 8.31
C TYR A 246 -24.81 7.91 9.53
N ARG A 247 -24.98 8.48 10.73
CA ARG A 247 -24.88 7.72 11.97
C ARG A 247 -25.99 6.67 12.04
N CYS A 248 -25.63 5.48 12.50
CA CYS A 248 -26.54 4.37 12.73
C CYS A 248 -26.60 4.05 14.23
N GLN A 249 -27.50 3.15 14.61
CA GLN A 249 -27.60 2.65 15.98
C GLN A 249 -26.29 1.96 16.40
N GLY A 250 -25.82 2.27 17.62
CA GLY A 250 -24.61 1.71 18.20
C GLY A 250 -23.52 2.76 18.45
N ASP A 251 -22.35 2.28 18.88
CA ASP A 251 -21.16 3.11 19.10
C ASP A 251 -20.35 3.22 17.82
N ASP A 252 -20.13 4.46 17.36
CA ASP A 252 -19.39 4.80 16.14
C ASP A 252 -19.73 3.94 14.90
N ARG A 253 -21.03 3.63 14.70
CA ARG A 253 -21.55 2.90 13.55
C ARG A 253 -22.15 3.84 12.52
N TRP A 254 -21.84 3.58 11.24
CA TRP A 254 -22.23 4.46 10.14
C TRP A 254 -22.60 3.69 8.87
N CYS A 255 -23.46 4.30 8.06
CA CYS A 255 -23.77 3.84 6.72
C CYS A 255 -23.52 4.95 5.69
N ALA A 256 -22.70 4.65 4.68
CA ALA A 256 -22.53 5.50 3.52
C ALA A 256 -23.74 5.32 2.59
N ILE A 257 -24.37 6.42 2.18
CA ILE A 257 -25.54 6.41 1.29
C ILE A 257 -25.29 7.38 0.15
N THR A 258 -25.61 6.97 -1.06
CA THR A 258 -25.46 7.80 -2.27
C THR A 258 -26.70 7.71 -3.13
N VAL A 259 -27.26 8.88 -3.46
CA VAL A 259 -28.35 9.03 -4.43
C VAL A 259 -27.81 9.76 -5.67
N THR A 260 -28.02 9.14 -6.82
CA THR A 260 -27.49 9.57 -8.12
C THR A 260 -28.59 9.89 -9.13
N SER A 261 -29.84 9.51 -8.85
CA SER A 261 -30.99 9.74 -9.73
C SER A 261 -32.27 10.07 -8.94
N GLU A 262 -33.25 10.68 -9.60
CA GLU A 262 -34.58 10.92 -9.00
C GLU A 262 -35.31 9.61 -8.67
N GLY A 263 -35.02 8.52 -9.40
CA GLY A 263 -35.55 7.19 -9.08
C GLY A 263 -35.02 6.68 -7.74
N GLU A 264 -33.72 6.81 -7.50
CA GLU A 264 -33.09 6.47 -6.22
C GLU A 264 -33.56 7.40 -5.09
N TRP A 265 -33.79 8.69 -5.38
CA TRP A 265 -34.37 9.62 -4.40
C TRP A 265 -35.76 9.16 -3.96
N LYS A 266 -36.64 8.85 -4.92
CA LYS A 266 -37.97 8.30 -4.63
C LYS A 266 -37.90 7.02 -3.81
N ALA A 267 -37.02 6.10 -4.19
CA ALA A 267 -36.83 4.84 -3.49
C ALA A 267 -36.34 5.06 -2.05
N LEU A 268 -35.42 6.00 -1.82
CA LEU A 268 -34.94 6.37 -0.49
C LEU A 268 -36.08 6.91 0.38
N CYS A 269 -36.85 7.88 -0.10
CA CYS A 269 -37.99 8.43 0.63
C CYS A 269 -39.01 7.34 1.01
N GLN A 270 -39.29 6.41 0.09
CA GLN A 270 -40.19 5.29 0.34
C GLN A 270 -39.63 4.33 1.40
N ALA A 271 -38.35 3.96 1.30
CA ALA A 271 -37.67 3.10 2.28
C ALA A 271 -37.64 3.74 3.68
N MET A 272 -37.51 5.08 3.73
CA MET A 272 -37.56 5.85 4.97
C MET A 272 -38.97 5.98 5.57
N GLY A 273 -40.02 5.65 4.81
CA GLY A 273 -41.41 5.96 5.17
C GLY A 273 -41.71 7.47 5.14
N ARG A 274 -40.92 8.24 4.37
CA ARG A 274 -40.94 9.69 4.29
C ARG A 274 -41.24 10.19 2.87
N ALA A 275 -42.32 9.66 2.29
CA ALA A 275 -42.78 10.07 0.97
C ALA A 275 -43.17 11.57 0.90
N ASP A 276 -43.45 12.19 2.04
CA ASP A 276 -43.68 13.63 2.19
C ASP A 276 -42.48 14.48 1.71
N LEU A 277 -41.25 13.97 1.82
CA LEU A 277 -40.05 14.66 1.35
C LEU A 277 -40.00 14.85 -0.17
N LEU A 278 -40.79 14.07 -0.93
CA LEU A 278 -40.89 14.22 -2.39
C LEU A 278 -41.64 15.49 -2.79
N GLU A 279 -42.57 15.93 -1.95
CA GLU A 279 -43.40 17.12 -2.18
C GLU A 279 -42.89 18.36 -1.42
N ASP A 280 -41.94 18.17 -0.48
CA ASP A 280 -41.28 19.29 0.20
C ASP A 280 -40.45 20.11 -0.79
N SER A 281 -40.76 21.40 -0.94
CA SER A 281 -40.08 22.31 -1.86
C SER A 281 -38.56 22.38 -1.67
N ARG A 282 -38.08 22.07 -0.46
CA ARG A 282 -36.64 22.02 -0.14
C ARG A 282 -35.94 20.80 -0.75
N PHE A 283 -36.68 19.72 -1.04
CA PHE A 283 -36.09 18.44 -1.46
C PHE A 283 -36.67 17.86 -2.78
N ALA A 284 -37.71 18.49 -3.33
CA ALA A 284 -38.40 18.05 -4.54
C ALA A 284 -37.50 17.98 -5.79
N THR A 285 -36.42 18.78 -5.85
CA THR A 285 -35.46 18.76 -6.97
C THR A 285 -34.04 18.59 -6.49
N LEU A 286 -33.15 18.05 -7.32
CA LEU A 286 -31.72 17.97 -7.00
C LEU A 286 -31.13 19.35 -6.64
N GLY A 287 -31.49 20.40 -7.37
CA GLY A 287 -31.04 21.77 -7.09
C GLY A 287 -31.40 22.21 -5.68
N SER A 288 -32.66 22.01 -5.28
CA SER A 288 -33.12 22.30 -3.92
C SER A 288 -32.40 21.43 -2.88
N ARG A 289 -32.24 20.12 -3.14
CA ARG A 289 -31.52 19.20 -2.24
C ARG A 289 -30.06 19.60 -2.01
N LEU A 290 -29.39 20.12 -3.03
CA LEU A 290 -28.02 20.62 -2.91
C LEU A 290 -27.96 21.90 -2.07
N GLN A 291 -28.93 22.81 -2.21
CA GLN A 291 -29.02 24.04 -1.42
C GLN A 291 -29.37 23.77 0.05
N HIS A 292 -30.26 22.81 0.30
CA HIS A 292 -30.74 22.43 1.64
C HIS A 292 -30.08 21.17 2.19
N ARG A 293 -28.82 20.89 1.81
CA ARG A 293 -28.13 19.64 2.12
C ARG A 293 -28.10 19.31 3.61
N GLU A 294 -27.73 20.27 4.45
CA GLU A 294 -27.61 20.03 5.89
C GLU A 294 -28.96 19.62 6.51
N GLU A 295 -30.06 20.18 6.02
CA GLU A 295 -31.41 19.82 6.45
C GLU A 295 -31.78 18.43 5.96
N LEU A 296 -31.52 18.12 4.69
CA LEU A 296 -31.76 16.81 4.10
C LEU A 296 -30.96 15.71 4.82
N ASP A 297 -29.68 15.97 5.10
CA ASP A 297 -28.81 15.02 5.77
C ASP A 297 -29.30 14.71 7.20
N ARG A 298 -29.86 15.70 7.90
CA ARG A 298 -30.53 15.49 9.19
C ARG A 298 -31.77 14.60 9.07
N GLU A 299 -32.59 14.77 8.03
CA GLU A 299 -33.77 13.91 7.81
C GLU A 299 -33.36 12.45 7.57
N VAL A 300 -32.30 12.23 6.80
CA VAL A 300 -31.73 10.90 6.56
C VAL A 300 -31.17 10.33 7.86
N GLU A 301 -30.38 11.11 8.61
CA GLU A 301 -29.75 10.64 9.84
C GLU A 301 -30.75 10.31 10.96
N VAL A 302 -31.85 11.06 11.06
CA VAL A 302 -32.96 10.75 11.98
C VAL A 302 -33.50 9.34 11.72
N TRP A 303 -33.55 8.90 10.47
CA TRP A 303 -33.99 7.56 10.13
C TRP A 303 -32.88 6.50 10.34
N THR A 304 -31.63 6.79 9.98
CA THR A 304 -30.54 5.80 10.09
C THR A 304 -30.14 5.53 11.54
N LYS A 305 -30.14 6.54 12.43
CA LYS A 305 -29.65 6.41 13.82
C LYS A 305 -30.44 5.43 14.68
N GLU A 306 -31.67 5.11 14.29
CA GLU A 306 -32.57 4.19 15.00
C GLU A 306 -32.37 2.73 14.57
N ARG A 307 -31.47 2.45 13.61
CA ARG A 307 -31.29 1.13 12.99
C ARG A 307 -29.82 0.71 12.95
N ALA A 308 -29.57 -0.58 12.99
CA ALA A 308 -28.22 -1.10 12.75
C ALA A 308 -27.74 -0.76 11.33
N ALA A 309 -26.45 -0.48 11.15
CA ALA A 309 -25.90 -0.08 9.85
C ALA A 309 -26.12 -1.15 8.76
N GLU A 310 -26.06 -2.42 9.13
CA GLU A 310 -26.30 -3.57 8.26
C GLU A 310 -27.78 -3.69 7.86
N GLU A 311 -28.70 -3.23 8.71
CA GLU A 311 -30.13 -3.16 8.40
C GLU A 311 -30.38 -2.03 7.41
N VAL A 312 -29.87 -0.82 7.68
CA VAL A 312 -29.93 0.34 6.77
C VAL A 312 -29.42 -0.05 5.39
N MET A 313 -28.22 -0.62 5.32
CA MET A 313 -27.62 -1.08 4.08
C MET A 313 -28.54 -2.04 3.31
N ARG A 314 -29.08 -3.07 3.98
CA ARG A 314 -29.94 -4.07 3.33
C ARG A 314 -31.27 -3.50 2.86
N LEU A 315 -31.92 -2.66 3.66
CA LEU A 315 -33.19 -2.01 3.30
C LEU A 315 -33.02 -1.13 2.05
N LEU A 316 -31.97 -0.30 2.04
CA LEU A 316 -31.71 0.61 0.93
C LEU A 316 -31.28 -0.13 -0.34
N GLN A 317 -30.37 -1.11 -0.24
CA GLN A 317 -29.98 -1.92 -1.40
C GLN A 317 -31.17 -2.70 -1.99
N SER A 318 -32.07 -3.22 -1.14
CA SER A 318 -33.30 -3.91 -1.61
C SER A 318 -34.27 -2.97 -2.33
N ALA A 319 -34.22 -1.68 -2.02
CA ALA A 319 -34.97 -0.63 -2.71
C ALA A 319 -34.24 -0.06 -3.95
N GLY A 320 -33.04 -0.56 -4.26
CA GLY A 320 -32.22 -0.08 -5.37
C GLY A 320 -31.41 1.19 -5.07
N VAL A 321 -31.26 1.57 -3.79
CA VAL A 321 -30.46 2.72 -3.36
C VAL A 321 -29.06 2.25 -2.95
N PRO A 322 -27.98 2.80 -3.55
CA PRO A 322 -26.61 2.50 -3.14
C PRO A 322 -26.35 2.88 -1.67
N ALA A 323 -26.08 1.86 -0.86
CA ALA A 323 -25.72 2.02 0.54
C ALA A 323 -24.67 0.98 0.97
N GLY A 324 -23.84 1.31 1.95
CA GLY A 324 -22.81 0.41 2.47
C GLY A 324 -22.45 0.73 3.91
N VAL A 325 -22.20 -0.30 4.73
CA VAL A 325 -21.67 -0.11 6.08
C VAL A 325 -20.26 0.48 6.00
N VAL A 326 -19.97 1.48 6.83
CA VAL A 326 -18.59 1.96 7.04
C VAL A 326 -17.90 0.96 7.96
N GLN A 327 -17.14 0.05 7.36
CA GLN A 327 -16.54 -1.07 8.07
C GLN A 327 -15.35 -0.67 8.93
N THR A 328 -15.25 -1.25 10.12
CA THR A 328 -14.04 -1.24 10.97
C THR A 328 -13.09 -2.37 10.57
N GLY A 329 -11.87 -2.36 11.11
CA GLY A 329 -10.95 -3.49 10.96
C GLY A 329 -11.50 -4.81 11.51
N GLU A 330 -12.30 -4.75 12.59
CA GLU A 330 -13.00 -5.92 13.13
C GLU A 330 -14.05 -6.44 12.13
N ASP A 331 -14.84 -5.54 11.53
CA ASP A 331 -15.83 -5.94 10.53
C ASP A 331 -15.18 -6.69 9.37
N MET A 332 -14.07 -6.15 8.85
CA MET A 332 -13.36 -6.72 7.70
C MET A 332 -12.84 -8.14 7.97
N ILE A 333 -12.46 -8.44 9.21
CA ILE A 333 -11.87 -9.73 9.60
C ILE A 333 -12.95 -10.72 10.05
N GLU A 334 -13.87 -10.27 10.90
CA GLU A 334 -14.78 -11.17 11.64
C GLU A 334 -16.19 -11.25 11.05
N ARG A 335 -16.65 -10.19 10.36
CA ARG A 335 -18.08 -10.02 10.03
C ARG A 335 -18.37 -10.00 8.52
N ASP A 336 -17.44 -9.53 7.70
CA ASP A 336 -17.67 -9.38 6.27
C ASP A 336 -17.69 -10.75 5.55
N PRO A 337 -18.85 -11.17 5.00
CA PRO A 337 -18.98 -12.46 4.34
C PRO A 337 -18.21 -12.52 3.01
N GLN A 338 -17.98 -11.38 2.34
CA GLN A 338 -17.24 -11.28 1.10
C GLN A 338 -15.73 -11.45 1.35
N TYR A 339 -15.15 -10.81 2.37
CA TYR A 339 -13.74 -11.05 2.71
C TYR A 339 -13.51 -12.50 3.12
N LYS A 340 -14.43 -13.09 3.89
CA LYS A 340 -14.41 -14.51 4.25
C LYS A 340 -14.52 -15.42 3.03
N ALA A 341 -15.51 -15.21 2.16
CA ALA A 341 -15.70 -16.00 0.93
C ALA A 341 -14.50 -15.87 -0.03
N ARG A 342 -13.84 -14.71 -0.02
CA ARG A 342 -12.62 -14.48 -0.78
C ARG A 342 -11.37 -14.94 -0.06
N GLY A 343 -11.39 -15.33 1.21
CA GLY A 343 -10.17 -15.69 1.95
C GLY A 343 -9.09 -14.60 1.85
N PHE A 344 -9.48 -13.33 1.88
CA PHE A 344 -8.56 -12.22 1.65
C PHE A 344 -7.62 -12.03 2.85
N HIS A 345 -8.17 -12.15 4.05
CA HIS A 345 -7.41 -12.16 5.29
C HIS A 345 -7.08 -13.61 5.67
N LEU A 346 -5.80 -13.87 5.95
CA LEU A 346 -5.32 -15.16 6.43
C LEU A 346 -4.59 -14.98 7.75
N LYS A 347 -4.81 -15.90 8.66
CA LYS A 347 -4.14 -15.93 9.96
C LYS A 347 -2.93 -16.84 9.88
N MET A 348 -1.75 -16.36 10.30
CA MET A 348 -0.52 -17.14 10.29
C MET A 348 0.27 -16.94 11.58
N SER A 349 0.93 -18.00 12.03
CA SER A 349 1.83 -17.98 13.18
C SER A 349 3.22 -17.50 12.80
N HIS A 350 3.80 -16.66 13.66
CA HIS A 350 5.17 -16.18 13.62
C HIS A 350 5.88 -16.63 14.91
N PRO A 351 7.10 -17.20 14.83
CA PRO A 351 7.76 -17.82 15.98
C PRO A 351 8.03 -16.84 17.13
N GLU A 352 8.28 -15.56 16.82
CA GLU A 352 8.52 -14.53 17.84
C GLU A 352 7.36 -13.54 18.03
N ALA A 353 6.46 -13.43 17.04
CA ALA A 353 5.40 -12.41 17.07
C ALA A 353 4.01 -13.01 17.35
N GLY A 354 3.95 -14.32 17.57
CA GLY A 354 2.68 -15.04 17.72
C GLY A 354 1.85 -15.03 16.46
N GLU A 355 0.54 -15.16 16.62
CA GLU A 355 -0.40 -15.30 15.51
C GLU A 355 -1.03 -13.95 15.15
N MET A 356 -1.02 -13.60 13.86
CA MET A 356 -1.58 -12.35 13.36
C MET A 356 -2.24 -12.51 11.99
N TRP A 357 -3.05 -11.52 11.60
CA TRP A 357 -3.73 -11.48 10.31
C TRP A 357 -2.86 -10.83 9.24
N TYR A 358 -2.90 -11.40 8.04
CA TYR A 358 -2.20 -10.96 6.84
C TYR A 358 -3.19 -10.81 5.70
N HIS A 359 -2.89 -9.91 4.75
CA HIS A 359 -3.65 -9.75 3.51
C HIS A 359 -3.02 -10.58 2.40
N THR A 360 -3.85 -11.28 1.62
CA THR A 360 -3.42 -11.98 0.41
C THR A 360 -3.44 -11.06 -0.81
N GLN A 361 -3.16 -11.61 -1.99
CA GLN A 361 -3.13 -10.86 -3.24
C GLN A 361 -4.52 -10.32 -3.58
N ALA A 362 -4.60 -9.02 -3.86
CA ALA A 362 -5.84 -8.38 -4.28
C ALA A 362 -6.31 -8.89 -5.66
N ALA A 363 -5.38 -9.13 -6.58
CA ALA A 363 -5.66 -9.63 -7.93
C ALA A 363 -5.44 -11.14 -8.04
N ARG A 364 -6.40 -11.82 -8.68
CA ARG A 364 -6.36 -13.28 -8.93
C ARG A 364 -6.23 -13.54 -10.42
N LEU A 365 -5.09 -14.07 -10.82
CA LEU A 365 -4.88 -14.49 -12.22
C LEU A 365 -5.55 -15.86 -12.42
N SER A 366 -6.37 -15.99 -13.46
CA SER A 366 -7.17 -17.20 -13.71
C SER A 366 -6.34 -18.46 -13.99
N LYS A 367 -5.14 -18.30 -14.57
CA LYS A 367 -4.25 -19.42 -14.93
C LYS A 367 -3.09 -19.62 -13.95
N THR A 368 -2.63 -18.55 -13.34
CA THR A 368 -1.44 -18.55 -12.47
C THR A 368 -1.71 -17.72 -11.20
N PRO A 369 -2.68 -18.12 -10.37
CA PRO A 369 -3.04 -17.36 -9.19
C PRO A 369 -1.81 -17.17 -8.29
N GLY A 370 -1.62 -15.94 -7.81
CA GLY A 370 -0.57 -15.63 -6.83
C GLY A 370 -0.76 -16.44 -5.55
N ARG A 371 0.32 -16.58 -4.78
CA ARG A 371 0.32 -17.34 -3.53
C ARG A 371 1.20 -16.67 -2.50
N MET A 372 0.68 -16.52 -1.29
CA MET A 372 1.48 -16.07 -0.15
C MET A 372 2.50 -17.15 0.20
N ARG A 373 3.78 -16.76 0.32
CA ARG A 373 4.90 -17.71 0.50
C ARG A 373 5.26 -18.02 1.96
N GLY A 374 4.48 -17.51 2.92
CA GLY A 374 4.66 -17.76 4.35
C GLY A 374 4.74 -16.48 5.16
N ARG A 375 5.14 -16.61 6.43
CA ARG A 375 5.37 -15.50 7.37
C ARG A 375 6.55 -14.61 6.94
N ALA A 376 6.72 -13.48 7.62
CA ALA A 376 7.94 -12.69 7.47
C ALA A 376 9.15 -13.43 8.05
N PRO A 377 10.36 -13.16 7.51
CA PRO A 377 11.58 -13.77 7.99
C PRO A 377 12.04 -13.13 9.31
N LEU A 378 12.71 -13.91 10.16
CA LEU A 378 13.53 -13.36 11.23
C LEU A 378 14.72 -12.62 10.62
N LEU A 379 15.28 -11.67 11.36
CA LEU A 379 16.50 -10.99 10.96
C LEU A 379 17.62 -12.03 10.73
N GLY A 380 18.19 -12.03 9.52
CA GLY A 380 19.27 -12.95 9.14
C GLY A 380 18.86 -14.42 8.94
N GLU A 381 17.57 -14.76 9.00
CA GLU A 381 17.08 -16.16 8.94
C GLU A 381 17.60 -16.93 7.72
N HIS A 382 17.89 -16.23 6.63
CA HIS A 382 18.27 -16.84 5.35
C HIS A 382 19.74 -16.64 5.00
N ASN A 383 20.59 -16.27 5.97
CA ASN A 383 22.03 -16.09 5.76
C ASN A 383 22.68 -17.33 5.15
N ASP A 384 22.42 -18.52 5.68
CA ASP A 384 23.03 -19.76 5.17
C ASP A 384 22.61 -20.08 3.73
N TYR A 385 21.31 -19.98 3.43
CA TYR A 385 20.82 -20.20 2.07
C TYR A 385 21.45 -19.22 1.08
N VAL A 386 21.42 -17.92 1.40
CA VAL A 386 21.87 -16.89 0.47
C VAL A 386 23.39 -16.87 0.33
N TYR A 387 24.14 -16.92 1.42
CA TYR A 387 25.59 -16.80 1.35
C TYR A 387 26.27 -18.13 0.95
N GLN A 388 25.84 -19.26 1.51
CA GLN A 388 26.49 -20.54 1.19
C GLN A 388 25.92 -21.16 -0.08
N GLN A 389 24.60 -21.34 -0.17
CA GLN A 389 24.00 -22.09 -1.29
C GLN A 389 23.90 -21.25 -2.57
N LEU A 390 23.47 -20.00 -2.46
CA LEU A 390 23.28 -19.14 -3.62
C LEU A 390 24.59 -18.48 -4.10
N LEU A 391 25.44 -17.99 -3.18
CA LEU A 391 26.72 -17.37 -3.55
C LEU A 391 27.92 -18.32 -3.54
N GLY A 392 27.75 -19.56 -3.08
CA GLY A 392 28.81 -20.56 -3.03
C GLY A 392 29.93 -20.24 -2.03
N MET A 393 29.66 -19.42 -1.01
CA MET A 393 30.66 -19.13 0.03
C MET A 393 30.89 -20.37 0.89
N SER A 394 32.14 -20.62 1.29
CA SER A 394 32.43 -21.67 2.26
C SER A 394 31.94 -21.27 3.65
N GLU A 395 31.73 -22.27 4.52
CA GLU A 395 31.37 -22.03 5.91
C GLU A 395 32.43 -21.15 6.61
N GLU A 396 33.72 -21.35 6.31
CA GLU A 396 34.81 -20.53 6.82
C GLU A 396 34.72 -19.08 6.35
N GLU A 397 34.39 -18.82 5.08
CA GLU A 397 34.22 -17.46 4.57
C GLU A 397 33.06 -16.73 5.25
N VAL A 398 31.93 -17.42 5.45
CA VAL A 398 30.75 -16.86 6.13
C VAL A 398 31.07 -16.58 7.60
N ASN A 399 31.69 -17.54 8.30
CA ASN A 399 32.11 -17.37 9.69
C ASN A 399 33.11 -16.22 9.84
N GLN A 400 34.07 -16.07 8.92
CA GLN A 400 34.99 -14.94 8.93
C GLN A 400 34.25 -13.62 8.72
N CYS A 401 33.25 -13.57 7.84
CA CYS A 401 32.44 -12.37 7.63
C CYS A 401 31.59 -12.00 8.87
N LEU A 402 31.11 -12.98 9.64
CA LEU A 402 30.44 -12.76 10.92
C LEU A 402 31.41 -12.21 11.98
N VAL A 403 32.60 -12.81 12.10
CA VAL A 403 33.65 -12.34 13.03
C VAL A 403 34.10 -10.92 12.69
N ASP A 404 34.25 -10.61 11.40
CA ASP A 404 34.64 -9.28 10.91
C ASP A 404 33.50 -8.25 11.02
N GLY A 405 32.26 -8.67 11.33
CA GLY A 405 31.09 -7.79 11.38
C GLY A 405 30.60 -7.29 10.01
N VAL A 406 30.93 -8.00 8.94
CA VAL A 406 30.35 -7.79 7.60
C VAL A 406 28.92 -8.34 7.57
N LEU A 407 28.76 -9.54 8.11
CA LEU A 407 27.49 -10.20 8.40
C LEU A 407 27.23 -10.08 9.90
N GLU A 408 25.97 -10.12 10.30
CA GLU A 408 25.55 -9.87 11.69
C GLU A 408 24.52 -10.87 12.19
#